data_AF-A0A2N5KE67-F1
#
_entry.id   AF-A0A2N5KE67-F1
#
_cell.length_a   1.000
_cell.length_b   1.000
_cell.length_c   1.000
_cell.angle_alpha   90.00
_cell.angle_beta   90.00
_cell.angle_gamma   90.00
#
_symmetry.space_group_name_H-M   'P 1'
#
loop_
_entity.id
_entity.type
_entity.pdbx_description
1 polymer ?
#
loop_
_entity_poly.entity_id
_entity_poly.type
_entity_poly.pdbx_seq_one_letter_code
_entity_poly.pdbx_strand_id
1 'polypeptide(L)'
;MFQLDENFLKDLGLEELPAEEKKAFLQHIYQELELRVGTRLAEGLDDKQLLEFESLINRDEDKVRAWLESNVPGYEQQPDLQQLAANTRLDINDVSLLAE
;
A
#
# COMPACT_ATOMS: atom_id res chain seq x y z
N MET A 1 -8.02 -4.99 -7.38
CA MET A 1 -6.59 -4.74 -7.15
C MET A 1 -5.82 -5.37 -8.29
N PHE A 2 -4.85 -4.68 -8.88
CA PHE A 2 -4.03 -5.25 -9.97
C PHE A 2 -3.20 -6.41 -9.40
N GLN A 3 -3.41 -7.63 -9.88
CA GLN A 3 -2.73 -8.83 -9.38
C GLN A 3 -1.72 -9.30 -10.43
N LEU A 4 -0.44 -9.28 -10.05
CA LEU A 4 0.65 -9.85 -10.82
C LEU A 4 0.75 -11.33 -10.45
N ASP A 5 -0.03 -12.16 -11.14
CA ASP A 5 -0.15 -13.60 -10.91
C ASP A 5 0.06 -14.41 -12.22
N GLU A 6 -0.18 -15.71 -12.16
CA GLU A 6 -0.06 -16.58 -13.35
C GLU A 6 -1.06 -16.23 -14.45
N ASN A 7 -2.24 -15.70 -14.11
CA ASN A 7 -3.22 -15.27 -15.10
C ASN A 7 -2.71 -14.06 -15.87
N PHE A 8 -2.08 -13.10 -15.18
CA PHE A 8 -1.41 -11.97 -15.82
C PHE A 8 -0.30 -12.43 -16.77
N LEU A 9 0.53 -13.40 -16.37
CA LEU A 9 1.56 -13.96 -17.25
C LEU A 9 0.95 -14.65 -18.48
N LYS A 10 -0.17 -15.35 -18.29
CA LYS A 10 -0.91 -15.99 -19.38
C LYS A 10 -1.49 -14.98 -20.36
N ASP A 11 -2.08 -13.89 -19.88
CA ASP A 11 -2.62 -12.82 -20.71
C ASP A 11 -1.53 -12.13 -21.56
N LEU A 12 -0.29 -12.11 -21.07
CA LEU A 12 0.89 -11.64 -21.80
C LEU A 12 1.53 -12.69 -22.72
N GLY A 13 1.01 -13.92 -22.74
CA GLY A 13 1.60 -15.03 -23.51
C GLY A 13 2.92 -15.57 -22.92
N LEU A 14 3.17 -15.33 -21.63
CA LEU A 14 4.37 -15.72 -20.89
C LEU A 14 4.15 -16.98 -20.03
N GLU A 15 3.08 -17.74 -20.28
CA GLU A 15 2.74 -18.94 -19.50
C GLU A 15 3.73 -20.10 -19.70
N GLU A 16 4.50 -20.11 -20.79
CA GLU A 16 5.49 -21.16 -21.07
C GLU A 16 6.86 -20.89 -20.42
N LEU A 17 7.05 -19.74 -19.77
CA LEU A 17 8.31 -19.45 -19.08
C LEU A 17 8.61 -20.48 -17.98
N PRO A 18 9.88 -20.86 -17.77
CA PRO A 18 10.28 -21.64 -16.61
C PRO A 18 9.86 -20.98 -15.30
N ALA A 19 9.52 -21.77 -14.28
CA ALA A 19 9.01 -21.25 -13.00
C ALA A 19 9.96 -20.22 -12.35
N GLU A 20 11.27 -20.43 -12.44
CA GLU A 20 12.29 -19.48 -11.96
C GLU A 20 12.23 -18.14 -12.71
N GLU A 21 12.08 -18.17 -14.03
CA GLU A 21 11.99 -16.96 -14.85
C GLU A 21 10.67 -16.21 -14.63
N LYS A 22 9.55 -16.93 -14.49
CA LYS A 22 8.26 -16.33 -14.11
C LYS A 22 8.36 -15.57 -12.80
N LYS A 23 8.95 -16.19 -11.78
CA LYS A 23 9.11 -15.57 -10.46
C LYS A 23 10.01 -14.34 -10.53
N ALA A 24 11.16 -14.44 -11.21
CA ALA A 24 12.07 -13.32 -11.40
C ALA A 24 11.40 -12.17 -12.18
N PHE A 25 10.62 -12.48 -13.20
CA PHE A 25 9.92 -11.48 -14.01
C PHE A 25 8.80 -10.78 -13.23
N LEU A 26 7.97 -11.53 -12.51
CA LEU A 26 6.95 -10.95 -11.63
C LEU A 26 7.59 -10.04 -10.59
N GLN A 27 8.66 -10.51 -9.93
CA GLN A 27 9.40 -9.71 -8.96
C GLN A 27 9.94 -8.41 -9.57
N HIS A 28 10.51 -8.48 -10.78
CA HIS A 28 11.02 -7.30 -11.47
C HIS A 28 9.89 -6.31 -11.82
N ILE A 29 8.74 -6.80 -12.28
CA ILE A 29 7.58 -5.93 -12.54
C ILE A 29 7.10 -5.27 -11.26
N TYR A 30 7.01 -6.01 -10.14
CA TYR A 30 6.62 -5.43 -8.85
C TYR A 30 7.55 -4.27 -8.45
N GLN A 31 8.86 -4.45 -8.55
CA GLN A 31 9.84 -3.41 -8.24
C GLN A 31 9.69 -2.18 -9.15
N GLU A 32 9.49 -2.39 -10.46
CA GLU A 32 9.26 -1.29 -11.39
C GLU A 32 7.94 -0.57 -11.12
N LEU A 33 6.89 -1.30 -10.75
CA LEU A 33 5.59 -0.74 -10.41
C LEU A 33 5.68 0.11 -9.15
N GLU A 34 6.32 -0.41 -8.10
CA GLU A 34 6.57 0.30 -6.84
C GLU A 34 7.37 1.58 -7.09
N LEU A 35 8.47 1.50 -7.84
CA LEU A 35 9.30 2.65 -8.17
C LEU A 35 8.53 3.70 -8.97
N ARG A 36 7.85 3.30 -10.05
CA ARG A 36 7.16 4.24 -10.96
C ARG A 36 5.93 4.84 -10.31
N VAL A 37 5.13 4.05 -9.61
CA VAL A 37 3.96 4.55 -8.88
C VAL A 37 4.41 5.45 -7.74
N GLY A 38 5.41 5.05 -6.95
CA GLY A 38 5.97 5.89 -5.90
C GLY A 38 6.49 7.23 -6.43
N THR A 39 7.24 7.20 -7.53
CA THR A 39 7.73 8.43 -8.19
C THR A 39 6.58 9.31 -8.67
N ARG A 40 5.56 8.72 -9.32
CA ARG A 40 4.40 9.47 -9.82
C ARG A 40 3.53 10.04 -8.70
N LEU A 41 3.41 9.34 -7.57
CA LEU A 41 2.70 9.84 -6.39
C LEU A 41 3.47 10.97 -5.71
N ALA A 42 4.80 10.89 -5.71
CA ALA A 42 5.68 11.95 -5.20
C ALA A 42 5.75 13.16 -6.16
N GLU A 43 5.57 12.96 -7.46
CA GLU A 43 5.50 14.03 -8.46
C GLU A 43 4.31 14.97 -8.15
N GLY A 44 4.63 16.17 -7.67
CA GLY A 44 3.65 17.21 -7.36
C GLY A 44 3.41 17.43 -5.87
N LEU A 45 4.03 16.64 -5.00
CA LEU A 45 4.11 16.92 -3.56
C LEU A 45 5.17 17.99 -3.30
N ASP A 46 4.89 18.92 -2.39
CA ASP A 46 5.92 19.79 -1.84
C ASP A 46 6.81 19.04 -0.82
N ASP A 47 7.93 19.64 -0.42
CA ASP A 47 8.89 19.00 0.50
C ASP A 47 8.24 18.54 1.82
N LYS A 48 7.21 19.24 2.30
CA LYS A 48 6.52 18.87 3.55
C LYS A 48 5.59 17.70 3.34
N GLN A 49 4.88 17.67 2.22
CA GLN A 49 3.99 16.58 1.83
C GLN A 49 4.78 15.31 1.52
N LEU A 50 5.99 15.43 0.94
CA LEU A 50 6.88 14.29 0.72
C LEU A 50 7.34 13.69 2.05
N LEU A 51 7.75 14.52 3.01
CA LEU A 51 8.11 14.06 4.35
C LEU A 51 6.93 13.42 5.09
N GLU A 52 5.73 13.99 4.98
CA GLU A 52 4.52 13.40 5.53
C GLU A 52 4.21 12.05 4.89
N PHE A 53 4.33 11.94 3.56
CA PHE A 53 4.17 10.69 2.83
C PHE A 53 5.18 9.62 3.28
N GLU A 54 6.47 9.96 3.42
CA GLU A 54 7.49 9.06 3.94
C GLU A 54 7.16 8.59 5.37
N SER A 55 6.68 9.47 6.24
CA SER A 55 6.25 9.11 7.60
C SER A 55 5.08 8.13 7.60
N LEU A 56 4.10 8.31 6.71
CA LEU A 56 2.95 7.39 6.58
C LEU A 56 3.38 6.01 6.06
N ILE A 57 4.25 5.96 5.04
CA ILE A 57 4.81 4.71 4.51
C ILE A 57 5.61 3.96 5.58
N ASN A 58 6.35 4.68 6.44
CA ASN A 58 7.10 4.09 7.55
C ASN A 58 6.23 3.70 8.75
N ARG A 59 4.90 3.91 8.68
CA ARG A 59 3.94 3.65 9.77
C ARG A 59 4.31 4.35 11.08
N ASP A 60 4.79 5.59 10.97
CA ASP A 60 5.06 6.43 12.13
C ASP A 60 3.73 6.75 12.84
N GLU A 61 3.54 6.19 14.04
CA GLU A 61 2.28 6.23 14.77
C GLU A 61 1.77 7.65 15.01
N ASP A 62 2.65 8.56 15.47
CA ASP A 62 2.25 9.94 15.77
C ASP A 62 1.80 10.65 14.49
N LYS A 63 2.47 10.38 13.38
CA LYS A 63 2.16 10.99 12.07
C LYS A 63 0.90 10.41 11.45
N VAL A 64 0.71 9.10 11.50
CA VAL A 64 -0.49 8.41 11.01
C VAL A 64 -1.72 8.92 11.76
N ARG A 65 -1.67 8.97 13.09
CA ARG A 65 -2.79 9.48 13.91
C ARG A 65 -3.07 10.94 13.63
N ALA A 66 -2.05 11.81 13.61
CA ALA A 66 -2.23 13.22 13.33
C ALA A 66 -2.83 13.47 11.94
N TRP A 67 -2.43 12.68 10.94
CA TRP A 67 -2.98 12.76 9.60
C TRP A 67 -4.46 12.34 9.57
N LEU A 68 -4.82 11.23 10.22
CA LEU A 68 -6.19 10.75 10.31
C LEU A 68 -7.11 11.74 11.04
N GLU A 69 -6.65 12.30 12.16
CA GLU A 69 -7.40 13.32 12.91
C GLU A 69 -7.65 14.59 12.08
N SER A 70 -6.66 14.99 11.26
CA SER A 70 -6.72 16.22 10.47
C SER A 70 -7.51 16.06 9.16
N ASN A 71 -7.42 14.89 8.52
CA ASN A 71 -7.96 14.66 7.17
C ASN A 71 -9.23 13.79 7.16
N VAL A 72 -9.41 12.93 8.18
CA VAL A 72 -10.55 12.01 8.30
C VAL A 72 -11.18 12.14 9.70
N PRO A 73 -11.87 13.25 10.01
CA PRO A 73 -12.47 13.44 11.32
C PRO A 73 -13.46 12.30 11.65
N GLY A 74 -13.29 11.67 12.81
CA GLY A 74 -14.14 10.55 13.23
C GLY A 74 -13.82 9.22 12.54
N TYR A 75 -12.60 9.03 12.02
CA TYR A 75 -12.16 7.76 11.41
C TYR A 75 -12.43 6.53 12.29
N GLU A 76 -12.37 6.67 13.62
CA GLU A 76 -12.68 5.62 14.61
C GLU A 76 -14.12 5.06 14.47
N GLN A 77 -15.05 5.87 13.97
CA GLN A 77 -16.46 5.50 13.81
C GLN A 77 -16.75 4.97 12.40
N GLN A 78 -15.75 4.93 11.51
CA GLN A 78 -15.95 4.47 10.15
C GLN A 78 -16.26 2.97 10.15
N PRO A 79 -17.34 2.54 9.48
CA PRO A 79 -17.69 1.12 9.38
C PRO A 79 -16.54 0.27 8.82
N ASP A 80 -15.76 0.83 7.89
CA ASP A 80 -14.66 0.12 7.23
C ASP A 80 -13.52 -0.19 8.21
N LEU A 81 -13.17 0.76 9.09
CA LEU A 81 -12.14 0.54 10.12
C LEU A 81 -12.61 -0.49 11.16
N GLN A 82 -13.88 -0.45 11.54
CA GLN A 82 -14.46 -1.43 12.47
C GLN A 82 -14.46 -2.84 11.87
N GLN A 83 -14.76 -2.97 10.57
CA GLN A 83 -14.68 -4.24 9.87
C GLN A 83 -13.24 -4.72 9.75
N LEU A 84 -12.29 -3.83 9.49
CA LEU A 84 -10.87 -4.16 9.40
C LEU A 84 -10.32 -4.65 10.75
N ALA A 85 -10.66 -3.97 11.86
CA ALA A 85 -10.30 -4.41 13.21
C ALA A 85 -10.86 -5.81 13.53
N ALA A 86 -12.12 -6.06 13.17
CA ALA A 86 -12.77 -7.35 13.40
C ALA A 86 -12.11 -8.49 12.60
N ASN A 87 -11.68 -8.22 11.37
CA ASN A 87 -11.05 -9.22 10.49
C ASN A 87 -9.60 -9.53 10.88
N THR A 88 -8.85 -8.52 11.33
CA THR A 88 -7.44 -8.67 11.73
C THR A 88 -7.27 -9.08 13.19
N ARG A 89 -8.32 -8.89 14.01
CA ARG A 89 -8.30 -9.03 15.48
C ARG A 89 -7.28 -8.09 16.17
N LEU A 90 -6.90 -7.01 15.49
CA LEU A 90 -6.08 -5.95 16.04
C LEU A 90 -6.96 -4.95 16.81
N ASP A 91 -6.35 -4.22 17.73
CA ASP A 91 -7.03 -3.12 18.40
C ASP A 91 -7.40 -2.04 17.37
N ILE A 92 -8.56 -1.40 17.52
CA ILE A 92 -8.99 -0.35 16.59
C ILE A 92 -8.04 0.86 16.58
N ASN A 93 -7.23 1.00 17.64
CA ASN A 93 -6.19 2.02 17.76
C ASN A 93 -4.81 1.50 17.37
N ASP A 94 -4.63 0.25 16.92
CA ASP A 94 -3.31 -0.25 16.54
C ASP A 94 -2.78 0.52 15.31
N VAL A 95 -1.58 1.09 15.37
CA VAL A 95 -0.97 1.81 14.23
C VAL A 95 -0.87 0.92 12.99
N SER A 96 -0.65 -0.38 13.17
CA SER A 96 -0.58 -1.34 12.09
C SER A 96 -1.91 -1.44 11.36
N LEU A 97 -3.03 -1.28 12.07
CA LEU A 97 -4.39 -1.22 11.52
C LEU A 97 -4.69 0.16 10.90
N LEU A 98 -4.28 1.24 11.56
CA LEU A 98 -4.51 2.61 11.10
C LEU A 98 -3.72 2.97 9.83
N ALA A 99 -2.65 2.23 9.54
CA ALA A 99 -1.81 2.41 8.36
C ALA A 99 -2.10 1.40 7.23
N GLU A 100 -3.19 0.63 7.31
CA GLU A 100 -3.67 -0.26 6.22
C GLU A 100 -4.66 0.41 5.25
#